data_AF-A0AAP9ACM8-F1
#
_entry.id   AF-A0AAP9ACM8-F1
#
_cell.length_a   1.000
_cell.length_b   1.000
_cell.length_c   1.000
_cell.angle_alpha   90.00
_cell.angle_beta   90.00
_cell.angle_gamma   90.00
#
_symmetry.space_group_name_H-M   'P 1'
#
loop_
_entity.id
_entity.type
_entity.pdbx_description
1 polymer ?
#
loop_
_entity_poly.entity_id
_entity_poly.type
_entity_poly.pdbx_seq_one_letter_code
_entity_poly.pdbx_strand_id
1 'polypeptide(L)'
;MSTNYFLIAITILTIICIGLGNFFIKPVQTQKINWWTWNHFINTKWIINILISISFLIYFCCLRWAPGAKDFFSNEMEIIKTLNDKYANYINSYEASITFSRTFLLDWCPCFSVLISIVAIFDKKQIIVNYLGFLCFCFGLLTIVGGLVGDEAIGWENLINYVFIGKSPNTIYFALHFYLCVFGFYLFVNTRKTIKIYWIYIIIHTILIGYIIYVNVMIVIFNVKNNASGFSFGDWYSPVYAQYSTVAQVLQLDYRLNALVMCLFMYAIFVVGYLIRYYLQKVYINKYNIKYSQEGSYFAYVKNHR
;
A
#
# COMPACT_ATOMS: atom_id res chain seq x y z
N MET A 1 0.48 -25.70 -14.12
CA MET A 1 -0.07 -24.58 -13.32
C MET A 1 0.46 -23.30 -13.92
N SER A 2 -0.40 -22.32 -14.26
CA SER A 2 0.13 -21.05 -14.78
C SER A 2 0.91 -20.34 -13.67
N THR A 3 1.96 -19.63 -14.06
CA THR A 3 2.85 -18.91 -13.15
C THR A 3 2.08 -17.89 -12.30
N ASN A 4 0.99 -17.34 -12.82
CA ASN A 4 0.08 -16.44 -12.11
C ASN A 4 -0.49 -17.11 -10.85
N TYR A 5 -1.08 -18.30 -10.98
CA TYR A 5 -1.65 -19.04 -9.83
C TYR A 5 -0.58 -19.48 -8.85
N PHE A 6 0.63 -19.81 -9.33
CA PHE A 6 1.77 -20.10 -8.46
C PHE A 6 2.16 -18.89 -7.58
N LEU A 7 2.24 -17.70 -8.18
CA LEU A 7 2.54 -16.45 -7.46
C LEU A 7 1.43 -16.07 -6.46
N ILE A 8 0.16 -16.25 -6.83
CA ILE A 8 -0.98 -16.08 -5.90
C ILE A 8 -0.86 -17.07 -4.74
N ALA A 9 -0.62 -18.36 -5.02
CA ALA A 9 -0.52 -19.41 -4.01
C ALA A 9 0.63 -19.15 -3.03
N ILE A 10 1.80 -18.74 -3.52
CA ILE A 10 2.93 -18.32 -2.67
C ILE A 10 2.55 -17.15 -1.76
N THR A 11 1.86 -16.15 -2.30
CA THR A 11 1.43 -14.98 -1.52
C THR A 11 0.49 -15.40 -0.39
N ILE A 12 -0.53 -16.20 -0.70
CA ILE A 12 -1.50 -16.71 0.28
C ILE A 12 -0.80 -17.58 1.33
N LEU A 13 0.06 -18.51 0.91
CA LEU A 13 0.81 -19.37 1.81
C LEU A 13 1.66 -18.55 2.78
N THR A 14 2.38 -17.53 2.28
CA THR A 14 3.21 -16.65 3.12
C THR A 14 2.37 -15.89 4.15
N ILE A 15 1.22 -15.35 3.74
CA ILE A 15 0.27 -14.68 4.65
C ILE A 15 -0.23 -15.64 5.73
N ILE A 16 -0.64 -16.86 5.35
CA ILE A 16 -1.11 -17.88 6.29
C ILE A 16 -0.01 -18.23 7.29
N CYS A 17 1.22 -18.46 6.83
CA CYS A 17 2.36 -18.75 7.70
C CYS A 17 2.61 -17.63 8.72
N ILE A 18 2.53 -16.35 8.31
CA ILE A 18 2.65 -15.20 9.21
C ILE A 18 1.49 -15.18 10.23
N GLY A 19 0.27 -15.45 9.76
CA GLY A 19 -0.93 -15.47 10.59
C GLY A 19 -0.85 -16.55 11.66
N LEU A 20 -0.51 -17.77 11.26
CA LEU A 20 -0.32 -18.93 12.15
C LEU A 20 0.83 -18.67 13.13
N GLY A 21 2.00 -18.24 12.64
CA GLY A 21 3.15 -17.92 13.50
C GLY A 21 2.79 -16.91 14.57
N ASN A 22 2.06 -15.85 14.21
CA ASN A 22 1.62 -14.87 15.21
C ASN A 22 0.53 -15.44 16.15
N PHE A 23 -0.40 -16.25 15.66
CA PHE A 23 -1.42 -16.88 16.49
C PHE A 23 -0.81 -17.80 17.57
N PHE A 24 0.20 -18.59 17.22
CA PHE A 24 0.87 -19.50 18.17
C PHE A 24 1.81 -18.78 19.14
N ILE A 25 2.51 -17.73 18.70
CA ILE A 25 3.55 -17.06 19.50
C ILE A 25 2.97 -16.01 20.47
N LYS A 26 1.92 -15.30 20.06
CA LYS A 26 1.38 -14.14 20.81
C LYS A 26 0.82 -14.48 22.20
N PRO A 27 0.12 -15.61 22.43
CA PRO A 27 -0.39 -16.00 23.76
C PRO A 27 0.74 -16.25 24.78
N VAL A 28 1.83 -16.89 24.32
CA VAL A 28 2.99 -17.22 25.15
C VAL A 28 3.75 -15.97 25.61
N GLN A 29 3.81 -14.95 24.75
CA GLN A 29 4.49 -13.68 25.06
C GLN A 29 3.71 -12.79 26.03
N THR A 30 2.37 -12.78 25.95
CA THR A 30 1.52 -11.95 26.84
C THR A 30 1.60 -12.32 28.32
N GLN A 31 2.05 -13.53 28.66
CA GLN A 31 2.10 -14.01 30.04
C GLN A 31 3.41 -13.71 30.79
N LYS A 32 4.47 -13.22 30.13
CA LYS A 32 5.83 -13.07 30.71
C LYS A 32 6.43 -11.66 30.61
N ILE A 33 5.60 -10.61 30.54
CA ILE A 33 6.09 -9.25 30.24
C ILE A 33 6.50 -8.51 31.52
N ASN A 34 7.82 -8.41 31.76
CA ASN A 34 8.46 -7.38 32.58
C ASN A 34 8.79 -6.18 31.65
N TRP A 35 8.86 -4.96 32.20
CA TRP A 35 9.29 -3.75 31.50
C TRP A 35 10.61 -3.91 30.72
N TRP A 36 11.60 -4.61 31.28
CA TRP A 36 12.89 -4.87 30.60
C TRP A 36 12.74 -5.74 29.35
N THR A 37 11.99 -6.84 29.43
CA THR A 37 11.73 -7.72 28.29
C THR A 37 10.84 -7.03 27.24
N TRP A 38 9.97 -6.11 27.67
CA TRP A 38 9.13 -5.31 26.78
C TRP A 38 9.92 -4.30 25.94
N ASN A 39 10.81 -3.52 26.57
CA ASN A 39 11.65 -2.55 25.85
C ASN A 39 12.63 -3.24 24.90
N HIS A 40 13.23 -4.35 25.32
CA HIS A 40 14.10 -5.14 24.46
C HIS A 40 13.35 -5.65 23.23
N PHE A 41 12.15 -6.20 23.41
CA PHE A 41 11.31 -6.68 22.30
C PHE A 41 10.91 -5.58 21.32
N ILE A 42 10.55 -4.39 21.81
CA ILE A 42 10.24 -3.23 20.95
C ILE A 42 11.46 -2.84 20.12
N ASN A 43 12.63 -2.79 20.74
CA ASN A 43 13.87 -2.45 20.05
C ASN A 43 14.24 -3.48 18.98
N THR A 44 14.16 -4.79 19.28
CA THR A 44 14.43 -5.83 18.28
C THR A 44 13.44 -5.79 17.12
N LYS A 45 12.13 -5.63 17.39
CA LYS A 45 11.11 -5.51 16.34
C LYS A 45 11.36 -4.29 15.45
N TRP A 46 11.68 -3.14 16.07
CA TRP A 46 11.99 -1.92 15.33
C TRP A 46 13.22 -2.10 14.43
N ILE A 47 14.30 -2.73 14.93
CA ILE A 47 15.50 -3.02 14.13
C ILE A 47 15.17 -3.93 12.94
N ILE A 48 14.40 -5.00 13.15
CA ILE A 48 13.98 -5.90 12.04
C ILE A 48 13.21 -5.11 10.97
N ASN A 49 12.29 -4.25 11.40
CA ASN A 49 11.48 -3.46 10.48
C ASN A 49 12.29 -2.39 9.75
N ILE A 50 13.32 -1.81 10.39
CA ILE A 50 14.30 -0.94 9.73
C ILE A 50 15.02 -1.72 8.63
N LEU A 51 15.56 -2.90 8.95
CA LEU A 51 16.33 -3.68 7.98
C LEU A 51 15.48 -4.03 6.75
N ILE A 52 14.26 -4.53 6.98
CA ILE A 52 13.30 -4.83 5.90
C ILE A 52 13.02 -3.58 5.05
N SER A 53 12.79 -2.44 5.69
CA SER A 53 12.41 -1.19 5.02
C SER A 53 13.57 -0.56 4.25
N ILE A 54 14.79 -0.57 4.80
CA ILE A 54 15.99 -0.08 4.11
C ILE A 54 16.29 -0.97 2.90
N SER A 55 16.24 -2.30 3.05
CA SER A 55 16.45 -3.22 1.93
C SER A 55 15.42 -3.00 0.83
N PHE A 56 14.14 -2.81 1.18
CA PHE A 56 13.10 -2.51 0.20
C PHE A 56 13.29 -1.14 -0.47
N LEU A 57 13.67 -0.10 0.28
CA LEU A 57 13.92 1.23 -0.29
C LEU A 57 15.11 1.23 -1.24
N ILE A 58 16.20 0.53 -0.92
CA ILE A 58 17.34 0.37 -1.84
C ILE A 58 16.85 -0.30 -3.14
N TYR A 59 16.12 -1.41 -3.01
CA TYR A 59 15.53 -2.12 -4.13
C TYR A 59 14.63 -1.20 -4.99
N PHE A 60 13.70 -0.49 -4.35
CA PHE A 60 12.76 0.42 -4.99
C PHE A 60 13.49 1.57 -5.71
N CYS A 61 14.45 2.21 -5.05
CA CYS A 61 15.23 3.30 -5.62
C CYS A 61 16.04 2.83 -6.84
N CYS A 62 16.80 1.73 -6.71
CA CYS A 62 17.69 1.26 -7.76
C CYS A 62 16.95 0.72 -8.99
N LEU A 63 15.88 -0.06 -8.78
CA LEU A 63 15.25 -0.81 -9.86
C LEU A 63 13.98 -0.17 -10.41
N ARG A 64 13.38 0.79 -9.69
CA ARG A 64 12.10 1.39 -10.10
C ARG A 64 12.16 2.90 -10.21
N TRP A 65 12.56 3.60 -9.16
CA TRP A 65 12.46 5.06 -9.14
C TRP A 65 13.57 5.74 -9.94
N ALA A 66 14.84 5.35 -9.75
CA ALA A 66 15.97 6.00 -10.41
C ALA A 66 15.90 5.93 -11.96
N PRO A 67 15.54 4.80 -12.60
CA PRO A 67 15.37 4.76 -14.05
C PRO A 67 14.29 5.73 -14.55
N GLY A 68 13.10 5.72 -13.95
CA GLY A 68 12.00 6.61 -14.34
C GLY A 68 12.32 8.10 -14.08
N ALA A 69 12.97 8.40 -12.97
CA ALA A 69 13.42 9.75 -12.66
C ALA A 69 14.47 10.24 -13.67
N LYS A 70 15.45 9.40 -14.02
CA LYS A 70 16.44 9.71 -15.06
C LYS A 70 15.76 10.00 -16.38
N ASP A 71 14.83 9.16 -16.81
CA ASP A 71 14.11 9.34 -18.08
C ASP A 71 13.28 10.62 -18.07
N PHE A 72 12.65 10.96 -16.95
CA PHE A 72 11.92 12.21 -16.77
C PHE A 72 12.83 13.44 -16.87
N PHE A 73 13.87 13.53 -16.04
CA PHE A 73 14.75 14.70 -16.00
C PHE A 73 15.59 14.88 -17.27
N SER A 74 15.81 13.81 -18.05
CA SER A 74 16.49 13.91 -19.34
C SER A 74 15.58 14.49 -20.43
N ASN A 75 14.25 14.34 -20.32
CA ASN A 75 13.28 14.67 -21.37
C ASN A 75 12.11 15.54 -20.88
N GLU A 76 12.31 16.29 -19.78
CA GLU A 76 11.24 16.95 -19.03
C GLU A 76 10.34 17.82 -19.93
N MET A 77 10.93 18.70 -20.73
CA MET A 77 10.18 19.61 -21.59
C MET A 77 9.34 18.87 -22.64
N GLU A 78 9.86 17.79 -23.21
CA GLU A 78 9.15 16.98 -24.19
C GLU A 78 7.98 16.23 -23.56
N ILE A 79 8.19 15.66 -22.37
CA ILE A 79 7.14 14.98 -21.61
C ILE A 79 6.01 15.95 -21.27
N ILE A 80 6.33 17.12 -20.71
CA ILE A 80 5.32 18.14 -20.35
C ILE A 80 4.60 18.65 -21.61
N LYS A 81 5.31 18.87 -22.71
CA LYS A 81 4.69 19.28 -23.99
C LYS A 81 3.74 18.19 -24.50
N THR A 82 4.16 16.93 -24.47
CA THR A 82 3.35 15.79 -24.93
C THR A 82 2.08 15.60 -24.08
N LEU A 83 2.16 15.84 -22.77
CA LEU A 83 0.99 15.77 -21.89
C LEU A 83 -0.02 16.89 -22.15
N ASN A 84 0.46 18.09 -22.50
CA ASN A 84 -0.38 19.25 -22.79
C ASN A 84 -0.87 19.33 -24.25
N ASP A 85 -0.25 18.59 -25.15
CA ASP A 85 -0.64 18.55 -26.55
C ASP A 85 -1.93 17.73 -26.75
N LYS A 86 -2.97 18.40 -27.27
CA LYS A 86 -4.26 17.78 -27.59
C LYS A 86 -4.17 16.82 -28.78
N TYR A 87 -3.15 16.95 -29.62
CA TYR A 87 -2.95 16.15 -30.83
C TYR A 87 -1.87 15.07 -30.67
N ALA A 88 -1.28 14.93 -29.48
CA ALA A 88 -0.33 13.87 -29.21
C ALA A 88 -0.97 12.50 -29.47
N ASN A 89 -0.23 11.63 -30.17
CA ASN A 89 -0.65 10.24 -30.34
C ASN A 89 -0.84 9.57 -28.97
N TYR A 90 -1.83 8.69 -28.85
CA TYR A 90 -2.20 7.97 -27.63
C TYR A 90 -0.99 7.28 -26.99
N ILE A 91 -0.12 6.65 -27.78
CA ILE A 91 1.07 5.94 -27.28
C ILE A 91 2.04 6.91 -26.59
N ASN A 92 2.38 8.02 -27.24
CA ASN A 92 3.30 9.02 -26.68
C ASN A 92 2.72 9.66 -25.41
N SER A 93 1.41 9.94 -25.40
CA SER A 93 0.71 10.48 -24.22
C SER A 93 0.68 9.46 -23.06
N TYR A 94 0.57 8.17 -23.38
CA TYR A 94 0.60 7.07 -22.42
C TYR A 94 1.99 6.93 -21.77
N GLU A 95 3.05 6.88 -22.58
CA GLU A 95 4.43 6.78 -22.07
C GLU A 95 4.81 8.00 -21.23
N ALA A 96 4.49 9.21 -21.69
CA ALA A 96 4.71 10.44 -20.94
C ALA A 96 3.97 10.43 -19.59
N SER A 97 2.71 9.98 -19.57
CA SER A 97 1.92 9.87 -18.34
C SER A 97 2.51 8.86 -17.36
N ILE A 98 2.97 7.70 -17.84
CA ILE A 98 3.58 6.67 -17.01
C ILE A 98 4.90 7.14 -16.41
N THR A 99 5.77 7.74 -17.22
CA THR A 99 7.06 8.27 -16.75
C THR A 99 6.83 9.33 -15.68
N PHE A 100 5.87 10.24 -15.89
CA PHE A 100 5.49 11.23 -14.89
C PHE A 100 4.94 10.58 -13.61
N SER A 101 3.98 9.68 -13.73
CA SER A 101 3.38 8.97 -12.59
C SER A 101 4.41 8.22 -11.75
N ARG A 102 5.36 7.52 -12.39
CA ARG A 102 6.42 6.75 -11.71
C ARG A 102 7.38 7.65 -10.95
N THR A 103 7.78 8.77 -11.55
CA THR A 103 8.73 9.72 -10.94
C THR A 103 8.15 10.40 -9.71
N PHE A 104 6.87 10.78 -9.79
CA PHE A 104 6.17 11.51 -8.73
C PHE A 104 5.32 10.61 -7.82
N LEU A 105 5.41 9.28 -7.94
CA LEU A 105 4.68 8.32 -7.09
C LEU A 105 3.16 8.57 -7.07
N LEU A 106 2.57 8.86 -8.23
CA LEU A 106 1.14 9.17 -8.34
C LEU A 106 0.24 7.95 -8.19
N ASP A 107 0.82 6.74 -8.15
CA ASP A 107 0.13 5.47 -7.93
C ASP A 107 0.21 5.04 -6.44
N TRP A 108 -0.88 4.50 -5.91
CA TRP A 108 -1.04 4.15 -4.50
C TRP A 108 0.02 3.16 -4.04
N CYS A 109 0.22 2.07 -4.78
CA CYS A 109 1.13 1.01 -4.37
C CYS A 109 2.59 1.49 -4.21
N PRO A 110 3.22 2.13 -5.21
CA PRO A 110 4.57 2.65 -5.02
C PRO A 110 4.64 3.73 -3.93
N CYS A 111 3.68 4.66 -3.86
CA CYS A 111 3.67 5.69 -2.82
C CYS A 111 3.61 5.08 -1.40
N PHE A 112 2.67 4.17 -1.16
CA PHE A 112 2.47 3.57 0.15
C PHE A 112 3.60 2.60 0.53
N SER A 113 4.27 1.99 -0.45
CA SER A 113 5.46 1.16 -0.19
C SER A 113 6.64 1.98 0.34
N VAL A 114 6.82 3.20 -0.18
CA VAL A 114 7.82 4.16 0.30
C VAL A 114 7.38 4.71 1.66
N LEU A 115 6.11 5.11 1.79
CA LEU A 115 5.57 5.66 3.03
C LEU A 115 5.68 4.68 4.20
N ILE A 116 5.25 3.42 4.04
CA ILE A 116 5.32 2.42 5.10
C ILE A 116 6.77 2.13 5.50
N SER A 117 7.70 2.14 4.54
CA SER A 117 9.13 1.96 4.79
C SER A 117 9.71 3.11 5.61
N ILE A 118 9.40 4.35 5.23
CA ILE A 118 9.83 5.56 5.96
C ILE A 118 9.24 5.55 7.38
N VAL A 119 7.94 5.30 7.51
CA VAL A 119 7.28 5.28 8.83
C VAL A 119 7.84 4.14 9.69
N ALA A 120 8.15 2.97 9.12
CA ALA A 120 8.77 1.88 9.87
C ALA A 120 10.13 2.24 10.46
N ILE A 121 10.93 3.05 9.74
CA ILE A 121 12.24 3.52 10.18
C ILE A 121 12.11 4.51 11.33
N PHE A 122 11.22 5.50 11.21
CA PHE A 122 11.12 6.60 12.18
C PHE A 122 10.20 6.31 13.37
N ASP A 123 9.20 5.43 13.22
CA ASP A 123 8.25 5.07 14.27
C ASP A 123 8.86 4.09 15.28
N LYS A 124 9.77 4.57 16.14
CA LYS A 124 10.42 3.75 17.18
C LYS A 124 9.44 2.96 18.06
N LYS A 125 8.25 3.53 18.30
CA LYS A 125 7.20 2.90 19.11
C LYS A 125 6.38 1.87 18.34
N GLN A 126 6.56 1.80 17.03
CA GLN A 126 5.88 0.89 16.11
C GLN A 126 4.36 0.97 16.28
N ILE A 127 3.83 2.17 16.48
CA ILE A 127 2.40 2.41 16.64
C ILE A 127 1.79 2.68 15.26
N ILE A 128 2.19 3.77 14.61
CA ILE A 128 1.63 4.27 13.34
C ILE A 128 1.87 3.25 12.22
N VAL A 129 3.08 2.68 12.15
CA VAL A 129 3.46 1.71 11.11
C VAL A 129 2.56 0.48 11.11
N ASN A 130 2.14 -0.01 12.29
CA ASN A 130 1.25 -1.17 12.39
C ASN A 130 -0.15 -0.88 11.84
N TYR A 131 -0.60 0.37 11.90
CA TYR A 131 -1.89 0.79 11.36
C TYR A 131 -1.83 1.00 9.84
N LEU A 132 -0.75 1.61 9.34
CA LEU A 132 -0.47 1.66 7.90
C LEU A 132 -0.33 0.27 7.28
N GLY A 133 0.12 -0.73 8.06
CA GLY A 133 0.20 -2.12 7.63
C GLY A 133 -1.12 -2.68 7.09
N PHE A 134 -2.26 -2.32 7.69
CA PHE A 134 -3.57 -2.76 7.20
C PHE A 134 -3.86 -2.24 5.79
N LEU A 135 -3.63 -0.95 5.59
CA LEU A 135 -3.85 -0.28 4.31
C LEU A 135 -2.94 -0.88 3.22
N CYS A 136 -1.66 -1.04 3.53
CA CYS A 136 -0.70 -1.64 2.61
C CYS A 136 -1.04 -3.10 2.28
N PHE A 137 -1.52 -3.87 3.26
CA PHE A 137 -1.99 -5.23 3.04
C PHE A 137 -3.18 -5.26 2.06
N CYS A 138 -4.19 -4.41 2.26
CA CYS A 138 -5.34 -4.34 1.36
C CYS A 138 -4.94 -3.98 -0.07
N PHE A 139 -4.09 -2.95 -0.25
CA PHE A 139 -3.62 -2.57 -1.58
C PHE A 139 -2.79 -3.67 -2.24
N GLY A 140 -1.83 -4.26 -1.51
CA GLY A 140 -1.04 -5.36 -2.05
C GLY A 140 -1.91 -6.55 -2.46
N LEU A 141 -2.91 -6.90 -1.64
CA LEU A 141 -3.71 -8.11 -1.84
C LEU A 141 -4.66 -7.94 -3.02
N LEU A 142 -5.33 -6.79 -3.11
CA LEU A 142 -6.19 -6.46 -4.24
C LEU A 142 -5.40 -6.48 -5.56
N THR A 143 -4.21 -5.89 -5.59
CA THR A 143 -3.40 -5.84 -6.82
C THR A 143 -2.80 -7.20 -7.18
N ILE A 144 -2.32 -8.00 -6.22
CA ILE A 144 -1.80 -9.35 -6.54
C ILE A 144 -2.92 -10.26 -6.98
N VAL A 145 -3.99 -10.38 -6.20
CA VAL A 145 -5.05 -11.35 -6.49
C VAL A 145 -5.88 -10.88 -7.67
N GLY A 146 -6.35 -9.63 -7.66
CA GLY A 146 -7.14 -9.07 -8.76
C GLY A 146 -6.34 -8.97 -10.06
N GLY A 147 -5.11 -8.46 -9.97
CA GLY A 147 -4.24 -8.30 -11.14
C GLY A 147 -3.81 -9.61 -11.77
N LEU A 148 -3.29 -10.57 -11.00
CA LEU A 148 -2.84 -11.85 -11.56
C LEU A 148 -3.97 -12.75 -12.09
N VAL A 149 -5.18 -12.59 -11.57
CA VAL A 149 -6.37 -13.29 -12.09
C VAL A 149 -6.82 -12.68 -13.41
N GLY A 150 -6.71 -11.35 -13.56
CA GLY A 150 -7.08 -10.64 -14.78
C GLY A 150 -6.00 -10.59 -15.87
N ASP A 151 -4.74 -10.85 -15.51
CA ASP A 151 -3.60 -10.78 -16.41
C ASP A 151 -3.44 -12.01 -17.31
N GLU A 152 -2.81 -11.79 -18.47
CA GLU A 152 -2.34 -12.86 -19.35
C GLU A 152 -1.41 -13.84 -18.60
N ALA A 153 -1.37 -15.09 -19.07
CA ALA A 153 -0.54 -16.10 -18.46
C ALA A 153 0.95 -15.78 -18.61
N ILE A 154 1.64 -15.63 -17.49
CA ILE A 154 3.08 -15.35 -17.46
C ILE A 154 3.84 -16.65 -17.77
N GLY A 155 4.63 -16.65 -18.85
CA GLY A 155 5.55 -17.74 -19.15
C GLY A 155 6.69 -17.83 -18.13
N TRP A 156 7.13 -19.04 -17.82
CA TRP A 156 8.17 -19.30 -16.81
C TRP A 156 9.49 -18.62 -17.14
N GLU A 157 9.83 -18.51 -18.42
CA GLU A 157 11.00 -17.82 -18.93
C GLU A 157 11.00 -16.31 -18.64
N ASN A 158 9.83 -15.72 -18.41
CA ASN A 158 9.65 -14.30 -18.10
C ASN A 158 9.46 -14.02 -16.60
N LEU A 159 9.45 -15.06 -15.75
CA LEU A 159 9.07 -14.95 -14.34
C LEU A 159 9.98 -14.02 -13.54
N ILE A 160 11.30 -14.11 -13.72
CA ILE A 160 12.26 -13.30 -12.96
C ILE A 160 12.06 -11.81 -13.28
N ASN A 161 11.95 -11.47 -14.56
CA ASN A 161 11.71 -10.10 -15.00
C ASN A 161 10.37 -9.60 -14.47
N TYR A 162 9.31 -10.43 -14.51
CA TYR A 162 8.02 -10.08 -13.94
C TYR A 162 8.09 -9.81 -12.43
N VAL A 163 8.83 -10.64 -11.69
CA VAL A 163 8.95 -10.52 -10.22
C VAL A 163 9.65 -9.22 -9.82
N PHE A 164 10.76 -8.89 -10.48
CA PHE A 164 11.65 -7.83 -10.01
C PHE A 164 11.57 -6.50 -10.78
N ILE A 165 11.10 -6.51 -12.02
CA ILE A 165 11.12 -5.35 -12.94
C ILE A 165 9.71 -5.03 -13.45
N GLY A 166 8.87 -6.05 -13.62
CA GLY A 166 7.59 -5.97 -14.32
C GLY A 166 7.77 -6.16 -15.83
N LYS A 167 6.69 -6.55 -16.54
CA LYS A 167 6.71 -6.72 -18.00
C LYS A 167 5.63 -5.83 -18.63
N SER A 168 5.92 -5.18 -19.75
CA SER A 168 4.90 -4.50 -20.57
C SER A 168 3.98 -5.55 -21.21
N PRO A 169 2.65 -5.32 -21.36
CA PRO A 169 1.91 -4.10 -21.05
C PRO A 169 1.51 -3.94 -19.57
N ASN A 170 1.41 -5.04 -18.82
CA ASN A 170 0.94 -5.03 -17.43
C ASN A 170 2.10 -5.09 -16.44
N THR A 171 2.55 -3.90 -16.06
CA THR A 171 3.67 -3.68 -15.15
C THR A 171 3.29 -3.90 -13.68
N ILE A 172 2.57 -4.98 -13.37
CA ILE A 172 2.37 -5.38 -11.98
C ILE A 172 3.71 -5.84 -11.45
N TYR A 173 4.33 -4.93 -10.72
CA TYR A 173 5.62 -5.15 -10.11
C TYR A 173 5.43 -6.07 -8.89
N PHE A 174 5.47 -7.38 -9.12
CA PHE A 174 5.02 -8.37 -8.16
C PHE A 174 5.73 -8.22 -6.80
N ALA A 175 7.05 -8.03 -6.78
CA ALA A 175 7.79 -7.91 -5.52
C ALA A 175 7.38 -6.69 -4.67
N LEU A 176 6.96 -5.56 -5.25
CA LEU A 176 6.44 -4.42 -4.49
C LEU A 176 5.09 -4.74 -3.87
N HIS A 177 4.19 -5.34 -4.65
CA HIS A 177 2.88 -5.72 -4.13
C HIS A 177 3.01 -6.85 -3.12
N PHE A 178 3.94 -7.77 -3.33
CA PHE A 178 4.26 -8.86 -2.42
C PHE A 178 4.81 -8.31 -1.11
N TYR A 179 5.72 -7.33 -1.19
CA TYR A 179 6.19 -6.58 -0.01
C TYR A 179 5.03 -5.92 0.73
N LEU A 180 4.17 -5.16 0.04
CA LEU A 180 2.99 -4.51 0.65
C LEU A 180 2.06 -5.52 1.33
N CYS A 181 1.81 -6.66 0.69
CA CYS A 181 1.04 -7.78 1.23
C CYS A 181 1.66 -8.35 2.49
N VAL A 182 2.88 -8.87 2.37
CA VAL A 182 3.54 -9.67 3.40
C VAL A 182 3.94 -8.80 4.58
N PHE A 183 4.60 -7.68 4.31
CA PHE A 183 5.04 -6.75 5.36
C PHE A 183 3.84 -6.01 5.96
N GLY A 184 2.88 -5.58 5.13
CA GLY A 184 1.64 -4.97 5.61
C GLY A 184 0.85 -5.90 6.52
N PHE A 185 0.68 -7.17 6.13
CA PHE A 185 0.00 -8.17 6.96
C PHE A 185 0.77 -8.44 8.25
N TYR A 186 2.09 -8.63 8.17
CA TYR A 186 2.97 -8.80 9.34
C TYR A 186 2.80 -7.65 10.36
N LEU A 187 2.78 -6.41 9.89
CA LEU A 187 2.58 -5.22 10.72
C LEU A 187 1.16 -5.16 11.29
N PHE A 188 0.16 -5.46 10.45
CA PHE A 188 -1.24 -5.50 10.82
C PHE A 188 -1.48 -6.48 11.98
N VAL A 189 -1.03 -7.74 11.84
CA VAL A 189 -1.24 -8.76 12.88
C VAL A 189 -0.47 -8.43 14.18
N ASN A 190 0.61 -7.65 14.08
CA ASN A 190 1.40 -7.17 15.21
C ASN A 190 0.88 -5.88 15.87
N THR A 191 -0.28 -5.36 15.46
CA THR A 191 -0.92 -4.27 16.22
C THR A 191 -1.40 -4.84 17.56
N ARG A 192 -0.81 -4.40 18.67
CA ARG A 192 -1.03 -4.98 20.02
C ARG A 192 -1.96 -4.17 20.92
N LYS A 193 -2.43 -2.98 20.52
CA LYS A 193 -3.13 -2.07 21.43
C LYS A 193 -4.34 -1.36 20.82
N THR A 194 -5.38 -1.23 21.63
CA THR A 194 -6.58 -0.40 21.50
C THR A 194 -6.37 1.02 22.08
N ILE A 195 -5.15 1.57 22.05
CA ILE A 195 -4.92 2.93 22.58
C ILE A 195 -5.75 3.92 21.79
N LYS A 196 -6.48 4.80 22.50
CA LYS A 196 -7.17 6.03 22.05
C LYS A 196 -6.96 6.31 20.55
N ILE A 197 -7.74 5.57 19.77
CA ILE A 197 -7.60 5.35 18.32
C ILE A 197 -7.77 6.65 17.53
N TYR A 198 -8.40 7.65 18.13
CA TYR A 198 -8.79 8.89 17.48
C TYR A 198 -7.61 9.64 16.81
N TRP A 199 -6.49 9.84 17.51
CA TRP A 199 -5.35 10.59 16.94
C TRP A 199 -4.65 9.86 15.80
N ILE A 200 -4.52 8.54 15.92
CA ILE A 200 -3.91 7.71 14.87
C ILE A 200 -4.85 7.66 13.66
N TYR A 201 -6.15 7.59 13.90
CA TYR A 201 -7.16 7.65 12.87
C TYR A 201 -7.10 8.99 12.13
N ILE A 202 -7.01 10.12 12.85
CA ILE A 202 -6.81 11.43 12.24
C ILE A 202 -5.54 11.44 11.39
N ILE A 203 -4.40 10.96 11.89
CA ILE A 203 -3.14 10.95 11.13
C ILE A 203 -3.30 10.19 9.81
N ILE A 204 -3.91 9.00 9.84
CA ILE A 204 -4.09 8.20 8.63
C ILE A 204 -5.08 8.86 7.67
N HIS A 205 -6.16 9.47 8.18
CA HIS A 205 -7.07 10.27 7.38
C HIS A 205 -6.38 11.42 6.70
N THR A 206 -5.57 12.18 7.44
CA THR A 206 -4.79 13.29 6.88
C THR A 206 -3.84 12.81 5.80
N ILE A 207 -3.17 11.66 5.99
CA ILE A 207 -2.31 11.05 4.96
C ILE A 207 -3.12 10.70 3.71
N LEU A 208 -4.25 10.01 3.87
CA LEU A 208 -5.09 9.60 2.74
C LEU A 208 -5.66 10.80 2.00
N ILE A 209 -6.29 11.74 2.71
CA ILE A 209 -6.86 12.95 2.12
C ILE A 209 -5.77 13.79 1.47
N GLY A 210 -4.62 13.96 2.13
CA GLY A 210 -3.47 14.66 1.58
C GLY A 210 -2.98 14.03 0.28
N TYR A 211 -2.91 12.70 0.22
CA TYR A 211 -2.55 11.98 -1.00
C TYR A 211 -3.59 12.16 -2.12
N ILE A 212 -4.88 12.07 -1.79
CA ILE A 212 -5.97 12.30 -2.76
C ILE A 212 -5.87 13.70 -3.36
N ILE A 213 -5.68 14.72 -2.52
CA ILE A 213 -5.49 16.11 -2.98
C ILE A 213 -4.25 16.21 -3.86
N TYR A 214 -3.12 15.68 -3.38
CA TYR A 214 -1.84 15.70 -4.11
C TYR A 214 -1.96 15.11 -5.52
N VAL A 215 -2.50 13.89 -5.65
CA VAL A 215 -2.64 13.22 -6.94
C VAL A 215 -3.57 13.99 -7.87
N ASN A 216 -4.72 14.45 -7.37
CA ASN A 216 -5.67 15.19 -8.20
C ASN A 216 -5.11 16.55 -8.67
N VAL A 217 -4.35 17.26 -7.82
CA VAL A 217 -3.65 18.49 -8.21
C VAL A 217 -2.64 18.21 -9.32
N MET A 218 -1.84 17.14 -9.19
CA MET A 218 -0.86 16.76 -10.20
C MET A 218 -1.52 16.39 -11.54
N ILE A 219 -2.63 15.66 -11.51
CA ILE A 219 -3.43 15.33 -12.71
C ILE A 219 -3.92 16.60 -13.41
N VAL A 220 -4.42 17.59 -12.64
CA VAL A 220 -4.98 18.82 -13.20
C VAL A 220 -3.89 19.71 -13.80
N ILE A 221 -2.78 19.90 -13.10
CA ILE A 221 -1.69 20.79 -13.54
C ILE A 221 -0.95 20.22 -14.75
N PHE A 222 -0.64 18.93 -14.73
CA PHE A 222 0.22 18.31 -15.74
C PHE A 222 -0.54 17.44 -16.75
N ASN A 223 -1.88 17.45 -16.68
CA ASN A 223 -2.76 16.71 -17.59
C ASN A 223 -2.42 15.20 -17.67
N VAL A 224 -2.01 14.61 -16.55
CA VAL A 224 -1.64 13.18 -16.47
C VAL A 224 -2.89 12.33 -16.65
N LYS A 225 -2.94 11.53 -17.72
CA LYS A 225 -4.13 10.73 -18.06
C LYS A 225 -4.01 9.27 -17.61
N ASN A 226 -2.79 8.74 -17.58
CA ASN A 226 -2.56 7.32 -17.32
C ASN A 226 -1.73 7.08 -16.06
N ASN A 227 -2.05 5.97 -15.38
CA ASN A 227 -1.42 5.49 -14.16
C ASN A 227 -1.45 6.47 -12.99
N ALA A 228 -2.45 7.36 -12.93
CA ALA A 228 -2.67 8.21 -11.77
C ALA A 228 -3.60 7.47 -10.80
N SER A 229 -3.22 7.36 -9.53
CA SER A 229 -3.87 6.51 -8.51
C SER A 229 -3.93 5.02 -8.88
N GLY A 230 -3.03 4.53 -9.74
CA GLY A 230 -2.98 3.12 -10.16
C GLY A 230 -3.99 2.75 -11.25
N PHE A 231 -4.63 3.75 -11.88
CA PHE A 231 -5.57 3.55 -12.99
C PHE A 231 -5.05 4.21 -14.27
N SER A 232 -5.22 3.53 -15.40
CA SER A 232 -4.94 4.04 -16.75
C SER A 232 -6.21 4.63 -17.36
N PHE A 233 -6.09 5.69 -18.17
CA PHE A 233 -7.22 6.15 -19.01
C PHE A 233 -7.72 5.02 -19.90
N GLY A 234 -6.79 4.14 -20.32
CA GLY A 234 -7.10 2.94 -21.07
C GLY A 234 -8.03 1.97 -20.34
N ASP A 235 -8.03 1.95 -19.01
CA ASP A 235 -8.91 1.07 -18.25
C ASP A 235 -10.39 1.48 -18.36
N TRP A 236 -10.66 2.74 -18.67
CA TRP A 236 -12.01 3.29 -18.75
C TRP A 236 -12.49 3.46 -20.20
N TYR A 237 -11.60 3.89 -21.10
CA TYR A 237 -11.98 4.38 -22.42
C TYR A 237 -11.23 3.73 -23.59
N SER A 238 -10.20 2.91 -23.33
CA SER A 238 -9.53 2.19 -24.44
C SER A 238 -10.34 0.94 -24.80
N PRO A 239 -10.61 0.68 -26.09
CA PRO A 239 -11.24 -0.56 -26.52
C PRO A 239 -10.39 -1.81 -26.26
N VAL A 240 -9.09 -1.65 -25.94
CA VAL A 240 -8.14 -2.77 -25.77
C VAL A 240 -8.02 -3.22 -24.30
N TYR A 241 -8.11 -2.29 -23.33
CA TYR A 241 -7.81 -2.55 -21.91
C TYR A 241 -8.95 -2.16 -20.96
N ALA A 242 -10.18 -2.11 -21.49
CA ALA A 242 -11.37 -1.49 -20.92
C ALA A 242 -11.97 -2.15 -19.65
N GLN A 243 -11.16 -2.44 -18.62
CA GLN A 243 -11.55 -3.12 -17.38
C GLN A 243 -12.73 -2.43 -16.65
N TYR A 244 -12.87 -1.11 -16.79
CA TYR A 244 -13.94 -0.29 -16.22
C TYR A 244 -14.84 0.34 -17.29
N SER A 245 -14.80 -0.13 -18.53
CA SER A 245 -15.62 0.41 -19.63
C SER A 245 -17.11 0.45 -19.30
N THR A 246 -17.64 -0.57 -18.63
CA THR A 246 -19.05 -0.61 -18.20
C THR A 246 -19.37 0.53 -17.23
N VAL A 247 -18.47 0.83 -16.29
CA VAL A 247 -18.65 1.94 -15.34
C VAL A 247 -18.49 3.28 -16.05
N ALA A 248 -17.53 3.38 -16.98
CA ALA A 248 -17.31 4.56 -17.81
C ALA A 248 -18.53 4.89 -18.69
N GLN A 249 -19.16 3.87 -19.28
CA GLN A 249 -20.36 4.00 -20.12
C GLN A 249 -21.58 4.44 -19.31
N VAL A 250 -21.74 3.94 -18.09
CA VAL A 250 -22.85 4.30 -17.20
C VAL A 250 -22.70 5.70 -16.63
N LEU A 251 -21.49 6.07 -16.19
CA LEU A 251 -21.28 7.34 -15.50
C LEU A 251 -20.92 8.49 -16.45
N GLN A 252 -20.42 8.22 -17.66
CA GLN A 252 -20.01 9.21 -18.67
C GLN A 252 -19.12 10.34 -18.14
N LEU A 253 -18.28 10.03 -17.16
CA LEU A 253 -17.46 11.03 -16.48
C LEU A 253 -16.21 11.38 -17.28
N ASP A 254 -15.55 12.49 -16.94
CA ASP A 254 -14.19 12.79 -17.40
C ASP A 254 -13.17 11.98 -16.58
N TYR A 255 -12.00 11.70 -17.16
CA TYR A 255 -10.95 10.88 -16.53
C TYR A 255 -10.46 11.45 -15.19
N ARG A 256 -10.54 12.78 -15.01
CA ARG A 256 -10.23 13.47 -13.76
C ARG A 256 -11.20 13.08 -12.65
N LEU A 257 -12.50 13.00 -12.98
CA LEU A 257 -13.53 12.61 -12.03
C LEU A 257 -13.41 11.12 -11.69
N ASN A 258 -13.02 10.27 -12.65
CA ASN A 258 -12.78 8.85 -12.39
C ASN A 258 -11.64 8.63 -11.40
N ALA A 259 -10.52 9.35 -11.55
CA ALA A 259 -9.40 9.29 -10.62
C ALA A 259 -9.82 9.70 -9.19
N LEU A 260 -10.67 10.74 -9.07
CA LEU A 260 -11.24 11.14 -7.78
C LEU A 260 -12.18 10.07 -7.21
N VAL A 261 -13.11 9.54 -8.00
CA VAL A 261 -14.05 8.48 -7.58
C VAL A 261 -13.29 7.26 -7.07
N MET A 262 -12.25 6.83 -7.77
CA MET A 262 -11.42 5.69 -7.36
C MET A 262 -10.64 5.98 -6.08
N CYS A 263 -10.05 7.17 -5.97
CA CYS A 263 -9.43 7.63 -4.72
C CYS A 263 -10.39 7.55 -3.53
N LEU A 264 -11.64 8.00 -3.71
CA LEU A 264 -12.69 7.96 -2.69
C LEU A 264 -13.15 6.54 -2.37
N PHE A 265 -13.23 5.67 -3.39
CA PHE A 265 -13.58 4.27 -3.22
C PHE A 265 -12.52 3.53 -2.37
N MET A 266 -11.24 3.75 -2.66
CA MET A 266 -10.14 3.17 -1.88
C MET A 266 -10.12 3.69 -0.44
N TYR A 267 -10.39 4.98 -0.26
CA TYR A 267 -10.58 5.57 1.06
C TYR A 267 -11.74 4.92 1.84
N ALA A 268 -12.88 4.67 1.18
CA ALA A 268 -14.03 3.99 1.79
C ALA A 268 -13.69 2.55 2.21
N ILE A 269 -13.00 1.78 1.37
CA ILE A 269 -12.52 0.43 1.71
C ILE A 269 -11.66 0.46 2.97
N PHE A 270 -10.73 1.42 3.07
CA PHE A 270 -9.89 1.58 4.26
C PHE A 270 -10.73 1.84 5.53
N VAL A 271 -11.67 2.79 5.46
CA VAL A 271 -12.54 3.13 6.60
C VAL A 271 -13.34 1.92 7.06
N VAL A 272 -13.99 1.22 6.13
CA VAL A 272 -14.80 0.03 6.43
C VAL A 272 -13.94 -1.08 7.01
N GLY A 273 -12.80 -1.39 6.39
CA GLY A 273 -11.88 -2.41 6.87
C GLY A 273 -11.37 -2.14 8.30
N TYR A 274 -11.12 -0.87 8.60
CA TYR A 274 -10.72 -0.44 9.94
C TYR A 274 -11.84 -0.59 10.98
N LEU A 275 -13.08 -0.26 10.60
CA LEU A 275 -14.26 -0.48 11.45
C LEU A 275 -14.46 -1.98 11.73
N ILE A 276 -14.38 -2.83 10.71
CA ILE A 276 -14.48 -4.28 10.85
C ILE A 276 -13.44 -4.80 11.84
N ARG A 277 -12.18 -4.35 11.70
CA ARG A 277 -11.10 -4.71 12.63
C ARG A 277 -11.44 -4.32 14.06
N TYR A 278 -11.90 -3.08 14.27
CA TYR A 278 -12.28 -2.60 15.61
C TYR A 278 -13.38 -3.47 16.22
N TYR A 279 -14.40 -3.84 15.45
CA TYR A 279 -15.45 -4.75 15.89
C TYR A 279 -14.93 -6.15 16.21
N LEU A 280 -14.10 -6.74 15.35
CA LEU A 280 -13.50 -8.07 15.58
C LEU A 280 -12.64 -8.09 16.84
N GLN A 281 -11.86 -7.03 17.09
CA GLN A 281 -11.07 -6.90 18.31
C GLN A 281 -11.97 -6.81 19.55
N LYS A 282 -13.03 -6.00 19.51
CA LYS A 282 -14.00 -5.90 20.61
C LYS A 282 -14.62 -7.26 20.94
N VAL A 283 -15.01 -8.03 19.92
CA VAL A 283 -15.56 -9.39 20.09
C VAL A 283 -14.52 -10.34 20.71
N TYR A 284 -13.28 -10.32 20.23
CA TYR A 284 -12.20 -11.18 20.74
C TYR A 284 -11.87 -10.88 22.21
N ILE A 285 -11.77 -9.60 22.57
CA ILE A 285 -11.50 -9.17 23.95
C ILE A 285 -12.61 -9.64 24.89
N ASN A 286 -13.87 -9.46 24.48
CA ASN A 286 -15.03 -9.90 25.25
C ASN A 286 -15.09 -11.43 25.40
N LYS A 287 -14.78 -12.18 24.33
CA LYS A 287 -14.81 -13.66 24.33
C LYS A 287 -13.75 -14.28 25.24
N TYR A 288 -12.56 -13.70 25.28
CA TYR A 288 -11.44 -14.23 26.07
C TYR A 288 -11.25 -13.54 27.43
N ASN A 289 -12.21 -12.69 27.82
CA ASN A 289 -12.23 -11.96 29.10
C ASN A 289 -10.88 -11.29 29.42
N ILE A 290 -10.23 -10.76 28.39
CA ILE A 290 -8.92 -10.13 28.50
C ILE A 290 -9.15 -8.78 29.19
N LYS A 291 -9.07 -8.76 30.52
CA LYS A 291 -9.00 -7.53 31.29
C LYS A 291 -7.71 -6.82 30.89
N TYR A 292 -7.81 -5.75 30.08
CA TYR A 292 -6.71 -4.83 29.89
C TYR A 292 -6.47 -4.14 31.25
N SER A 293 -5.52 -4.67 32.03
CA SER A 293 -5.15 -4.18 33.37
C SER A 293 -4.51 -2.77 33.37
N GLN A 294 -4.61 -2.01 32.27
CA GLN A 294 -3.89 -0.75 32.08
C GLN A 294 -4.76 0.50 31.95
N GLU A 295 -6.09 0.41 31.89
CA GLU A 295 -6.92 1.61 32.00
C GLU A 295 -6.81 2.24 33.40
N GLY A 296 -6.59 1.45 34.45
CA GLY A 296 -6.35 1.98 35.80
C GLY A 296 -4.95 2.59 36.01
N SER A 297 -3.91 2.02 35.40
CA SER A 297 -2.52 2.42 35.70
C SER A 297 -2.01 3.60 34.86
N TYR A 298 -2.51 3.82 33.64
CA TYR A 298 -2.12 5.01 32.86
C TYR A 298 -2.77 6.29 33.40
N PHE A 299 -4.02 6.22 33.88
CA PHE A 299 -4.65 7.34 34.57
C PHE A 299 -4.03 7.61 35.94
N ALA A 300 -3.56 6.58 36.67
CA ALA A 300 -2.78 6.77 37.89
C ALA A 300 -1.42 7.44 37.61
N TYR A 301 -0.74 7.07 36.51
CA TYR A 301 0.54 7.67 36.11
C TYR A 301 0.40 9.14 35.68
N VAL A 302 -0.61 9.46 34.88
CA VAL A 302 -0.87 10.85 34.43
C VAL A 302 -1.41 11.73 35.56
N LYS A 303 -2.09 11.17 36.56
CA LYS A 303 -2.54 11.92 37.75
C LYS A 303 -1.40 12.22 38.73
N ASN A 304 -0.36 11.40 38.75
CA ASN A 304 0.82 11.58 39.60
C ASN A 304 1.93 12.44 38.97
N HIS A 305 1.83 12.78 37.68
CA HIS A 305 2.85 13.54 36.95
C HIS A 305 2.27 14.77 36.21
N ARG A 306 1.19 15.36 36.76
CA ARG A 306 0.92 16.78 36.58
C ARG A 306 1.92 17.61 37.39
#